data_AF-A0A9E5NG62-F1
#
_entry.id   AF-A0A9E5NG62-F1
#
_cell.length_a   1.000
_cell.length_b   1.000
_cell.length_c   1.000
_cell.angle_alpha   90.00
_cell.angle_beta   90.00
_cell.angle_gamma   90.00
#
_symmetry.space_group_name_H-M   'P 1'
#
loop_
_entity.id
_entity.type
_entity.pdbx_description
1 polymer ?
#
loop_
_entity_poly.entity_id
_entity_poly.type
_entity_poly.pdbx_seq_one_letter_code
_entity_poly.pdbx_strand_id
1 'polypeptide(L)' 'MYVDDTDMVWLSDFGGNALVRFDPGSEGFEVFPLPSSAAQVRQLLGRPGEVWGAESGTDKLVVIRTHSC' A
#
# COMPACT_ATOMS: atom_id res chain seq x y z
N MET A 1 -1.86 -6.10 -6.22
CA MET A 1 -0.51 -5.52 -6.22
C MET A 1 -0.49 -4.33 -7.17
N TYR A 2 0.45 -3.42 -7.00
CA TYR A 2 0.67 -2.26 -7.87
C TYR A 2 2.18 -1.98 -7.92
N VAL A 3 2.69 -1.47 -9.02
CA VAL A 3 4.09 -1.01 -9.13
C VAL A 3 4.05 0.50 -9.32
N ASP A 4 4.76 1.24 -8.48
CA ASP A 4 4.77 2.71 -8.54
C ASP A 4 5.74 3.26 -9.60
N ASP A 5 5.83 4.58 -9.71
CA ASP A 5 6.70 5.28 -10.66
C ASP A 5 8.20 5.19 -10.35
N THR A 6 8.57 4.52 -9.25
CA THR A 6 9.95 4.28 -8.81
C THR A 6 10.30 2.79 -8.79
N ASP A 7 9.52 1.95 -9.48
CA ASP A 7 9.67 0.49 -9.56
C ASP A 7 9.52 -0.25 -8.21
N MET A 8 8.94 0.40 -7.19
CA MET A 8 8.62 -0.27 -5.92
C MET A 8 7.32 -1.07 -6.06
N VAL A 9 7.32 -2.30 -5.52
CA VAL A 9 6.15 -3.19 -5.57
C VAL A 9 5.31 -3.02 -4.32
N TRP A 10 4.04 -2.68 -4.49
CA TRP A 10 3.07 -2.49 -3.43
C TRP A 10 2.08 -3.66 -3.35
N LEU A 11 1.92 -4.18 -2.14
CA LEU A 11 1.08 -5.33 -1.83
C LEU A 11 0.09 -4.95 -0.72
N SER A 12 -1.10 -5.55 -0.79
CA SER A 12 -2.03 -5.53 0.34
C SER A 12 -1.78 -6.79 1.16
N ASP A 13 -1.38 -6.63 2.42
CA ASP A 13 -1.39 -7.71 3.40
C ASP A 13 -2.75 -7.72 4.09
N PHE A 14 -3.66 -8.49 3.51
CA PHE A 14 -5.02 -8.62 4.01
C PHE A 14 -5.07 -9.21 5.43
N GLY A 15 -4.20 -10.18 5.72
CA GLY A 15 -4.15 -10.84 7.03
C GLY A 15 -3.55 -9.95 8.10
N GLY A 16 -2.50 -9.20 7.77
CA GLY A 16 -1.82 -8.26 8.65
C GLY A 16 -2.49 -6.88 8.77
N ASN A 17 -3.55 -6.61 8.00
CA ASN A 17 -4.24 -5.31 7.94
C ASN A 17 -3.25 -4.16 7.66
N ALA A 18 -2.41 -4.35 6.65
CA ALA A 18 -1.32 -3.44 6.29
C ALA A 18 -1.15 -3.31 4.77
N LEU A 19 -0.51 -2.23 4.33
CA LEU A 19 0.12 -2.17 3.01
C LEU A 19 1.61 -2.48 3.17
N VAL A 20 2.17 -3.16 2.18
CA VAL A 20 3.59 -3.55 2.19
C VAL A 20 4.26 -3.03 0.93
N ARG A 21 5.42 -2.38 1.10
CA ARG A 21 6.32 -2.01 0.01
C ARG A 21 7.46 -3.01 -0.04
N PHE A 22 7.72 -3.55 -1.22
CA PHE A 22 8.89 -4.36 -1.53
C PHE A 22 9.80 -3.59 -2.48
N ASP A 23 11.07 -3.50 -2.13
CA ASP A 23 12.14 -2.94 -2.97
C ASP A 23 12.90 -4.10 -3.64
N PRO A 24 12.75 -4.30 -4.97
CA PRO A 24 13.44 -5.36 -5.69
C PRO A 24 14.97 -5.23 -5.70
N GLY A 25 15.51 -4.03 -5.50
CA GLY A 25 16.97 -3.80 -5.52
C GLY A 25 17.67 -4.26 -4.25
N SER A 26 17.02 -4.07 -3.10
CA SER A 26 17.52 -4.52 -1.78
C SER A 26 16.90 -5.83 -1.29
N GLU A 27 15.86 -6.31 -1.97
CA GLU A 27 14.99 -7.42 -1.53
C GLU A 27 14.34 -7.14 -0.16
N GLY A 28 14.23 -5.86 0.22
CA GLY A 28 13.70 -5.40 1.49
C GLY A 28 12.18 -5.21 1.48
N PHE A 29 11.56 -5.41 2.65
CA PHE A 29 10.14 -5.14 2.87
C PHE A 29 9.96 -4.04 3.92
N GLU A 30 9.02 -3.14 3.67
CA GLU A 30 8.54 -2.16 4.63
C GLU A 30 7.02 -2.30 4.80
N VAL A 31 6.57 -2.30 6.05
CA VAL A 31 5.17 -2.53 6.41
C VAL A 31 4.54 -1.24 6.92
N PHE A 32 3.39 -0.90 6.37
CA PHE A 32 2.58 0.27 6.71
C PHE A 32 1.24 -0.21 7.30
N PRO A 33 1.10 -0.28 8.64
CA PRO A 33 -0.16 -0.67 9.27
C PRO A 33 -1.29 0.28 8.91
N LEU A 34 -2.47 -0.27 8.62
CA LEU A 34 -3.65 0.55 8.33
C LEU A 34 -4.24 1.09 9.64
N PRO A 35 -4.65 2.37 9.68
CA PRO A 35 -5.24 2.97 10.89
C PRO A 35 -6.65 2.44 11.17
N SER A 36 -7.37 2.01 10.13
CA SER A 36 -8.68 1.38 10.27
C SER A 36 -8.53 -0.09 10.65
N SER A 37 -9.26 -0.53 11.68
CA SER A 37 -9.42 -1.95 11.99
C SER A 37 -10.21 -2.65 10.88
N ALA A 38 -9.77 -3.84 10.46
CA ALA A 38 -10.44 -4.67 9.44
C ALA A 38 -10.71 -3.92 8.11
N ALA A 39 -9.73 -3.15 7.65
CA ALA A 39 -9.81 -2.36 6.42
C ALA A 39 -10.02 -3.23 5.18
N GLN A 40 -9.49 -4.46 5.17
CA GLN A 40 -9.71 -5.47 4.12
C GLN A 40 -9.42 -4.93 2.72
N VAL A 41 -8.28 -4.26 2.53
CA VAL A 41 -7.88 -3.70 1.23
C VAL A 41 -7.67 -4.83 0.23
N ARG A 42 -8.43 -4.83 -0.87
CA ARG A 42 -8.37 -5.87 -1.91
C ARG A 42 -7.62 -5.44 -3.16
N GLN A 43 -7.70 -4.15 -3.48
CA GLN A 43 -7.11 -3.60 -4.69
C GLN A 43 -6.25 -2.40 -4.35
N LEU A 44 -5.12 -2.31 -5.06
CA LEU A 44 -4.21 -1.18 -5.05
C LEU A 44 -4.11 -0.60 -6.45
N LEU A 45 -4.00 0.72 -6.53
CA LEU A 45 -3.66 1.49 -7.73
C LEU A 45 -2.86 2.71 -7.28
N GLY A 46 -2.40 3.52 -8.23
CA GLY A 46 -1.66 4.72 -7.90
C GLY A 46 -1.55 5.68 -9.06
N ARG A 47 -0.87 6.78 -8.76
CA ARG A 47 -0.37 7.78 -9.69
C ARG A 47 1.01 8.22 -9.19
N PRO A 48 1.83 8.94 -9.98
CA PRO A 48 3.16 9.34 -9.53
C PRO A 48 3.13 9.97 -8.14
N GLY A 49 3.95 9.45 -7.23
CA GLY A 49 4.03 9.92 -5.86
C GLY A 49 2.98 9.39 -4.87
N GLU A 50 2.03 8.56 -5.31
CA GLU A 50 0.92 8.10 -4.48
C GLU A 50 0.48 6.66 -4.76
N VAL A 51 0.29 5.91 -3.68
CA VAL A 51 -0.36 4.59 -3.71
C VAL A 51 -1.68 4.67 -2.97
N TRP A 52 -2.73 4.17 -3.60
CA TRP A 52 -4.10 4.19 -3.12
C TRP A 52 -4.62 2.79 -2.89
N GLY A 53 -5.27 2.59 -1.75
CA GLY A 53 -5.99 1.36 -1.40
C GLY A 53 -7.45 1.64 -1.11
N ALA A 54 -8.35 0.79 -1.61
CA ALA A 54 -9.76 0.82 -1.25
C ALA A 54 -10.01 -0.07 -0.03
N GLU A 55 -10.33 0.54 1.11
CA GLU A 55 -10.68 -0.16 2.34
C GLU A 55 -12.11 -0.72 2.24
N SER A 56 -12.23 -1.90 1.63
CA SER A 56 -13.52 -2.55 1.38
C SER A 56 -14.31 -2.88 2.66
N GLY A 57 -13.64 -3.00 3.80
CA GLY A 57 -14.27 -3.33 5.07
C GLY A 57 -14.86 -2.13 5.81
N THR A 58 -14.48 -0.91 5.42
CA THR A 58 -14.69 0.30 6.25
C THR A 58 -15.19 1.51 5.46
N ASP A 59 -15.45 1.36 4.17
CA ASP A 59 -15.96 2.42 3.26
C ASP A 59 -15.04 3.67 3.24
N LYS A 60 -13.74 3.42 3.07
CA LYS A 60 -12.70 4.47 3.03
C LYS A 60 -11.69 4.21 1.92
N LEU A 61 -10.94 5.26 1.61
CA LEU A 61 -9.70 5.17 0.84
C LEU A 61 -8.52 5.48 1.75
N VAL A 62 -7.43 4.74 1.57
CA VAL A 62 -6.12 5.03 2.16
C VAL A 62 -5.18 5.48 1.06
N VAL A 63 -4.32 6.46 1.38
CA VAL A 63 -3.25 6.91 0.50
C VAL A 63 -1.93 6.89 1.24
N ILE A 64 -0.90 6.36 0.59
CA ILE A 64 0.50 6.52 0.99
C ILE A 64 1.15 7.47 -0.02
N ARG A 65 1.79 8.53 0.47
CA ARG A 65 2.57 9.46 -0.34
C ARG A 65 4.02 8.99 -0.38
N THR A 66 4.49 8.58 -1.56
CA THR A 66 5.84 8.02 -1.75
C THR A 66 6.90 9.11 -1.88
N HIS A 67 6.48 10.36 -2.17
CA HIS A 67 7.31 11.56 -2.05
C HIS A 67 7.02 12.26 -0.73
N SER A 68 7.62 11.80 0.35
CA SER A 68 7.69 12.57 1.59
C SER A 68 9.13 12.50 2.08
N CYS A 69 9.70 13.68 2.32
CA CYS A 69 11.09 13.96 2.67
C CYS A 69 11.71 13.00 3.70
#